data_AF-A0A291GBM3-F1
#
_entry.id   AF-A0A291GBM3-F1
#
_cell.length_a   1.000
_cell.length_b   1.000
_cell.length_c   1.000
_cell.angle_alpha   90.00
_cell.angle_beta   90.00
_cell.angle_gamma   90.00
#
_symmetry.space_group_name_H-M   'P 1'
#
loop_
_entity.id
_entity.type
_entity.pdbx_description
1 polymer ?
#
loop_
_entity_poly.entity_id
_entity_poly.type
_entity_poly.pdbx_seq_one_letter_code
_entity_poly.pdbx_strand_id
1 'polypeptide(L)'
;MDAISLVWAGGEHDFALRIGELRGVQEATDRGPEEIYNRLRFGTWKIDEIVQVLRWGLVGGGMKIDDATTVVMRIVDLHPISEFKLTAMSVLAYALLGPMDDAVGEGEGETENLPENGSSPGSTETGPS
;
A
#
# COMPACT_ATOMS: atom_id res chain seq x y z
N MET A 1 -12.38 -7.17 6.44
CA MET A 1 -11.08 -6.54 6.17
C MET A 1 -10.65 -5.86 7.43
N ASP A 2 -9.51 -6.27 7.94
CA ASP A 2 -8.96 -5.80 9.20
C ASP A 2 -8.32 -4.42 9.03
N ALA A 3 -7.88 -3.80 10.12
CA ALA A 3 -7.13 -2.55 10.05
C ALA A 3 -5.64 -2.84 9.82
N ILE A 4 -4.92 -1.88 9.27
CA ILE A 4 -3.45 -1.83 9.28
C ILE A 4 -2.99 -0.81 10.30
N SER A 5 -2.05 -1.19 11.15
CA SER A 5 -1.37 -0.26 12.05
C SER A 5 -0.19 0.36 11.31
N LEU A 6 -0.15 1.69 11.22
CA LEU A 6 0.93 2.42 10.56
C LEU A 6 1.51 3.48 11.49
N VAL A 7 2.85 3.57 11.52
CA VAL A 7 3.57 4.74 12.03
C VAL A 7 3.70 5.76 10.90
N TRP A 8 3.20 6.97 11.12
CA TRP A 8 3.22 8.07 10.15
C TRP A 8 3.42 9.40 10.87
N ALA A 9 3.42 10.53 10.13
CA ALA A 9 3.66 11.84 10.72
C ALA A 9 2.66 12.20 11.85
N GLY A 10 1.44 11.66 11.81
CA GLY A 10 0.43 11.85 12.86
C GLY A 10 0.56 10.94 14.09
N GLY A 11 1.63 10.14 14.17
CA GLY A 11 1.87 9.14 15.22
C GLY A 11 1.59 7.72 14.72
N GLU A 12 1.26 6.83 15.65
CA GLU A 12 0.87 5.44 15.35
C GLU A 12 -0.65 5.31 15.42
N HIS A 13 -1.27 4.85 14.34
CA HIS A 13 -2.73 4.70 14.25
C HIS A 13 -3.10 3.48 13.41
N ASP A 14 -4.29 2.96 13.70
CA ASP A 14 -4.95 1.97 12.85
C ASP A 14 -5.70 2.66 11.72
N PHE A 15 -5.62 2.08 10.53
CA PHE A 15 -6.33 2.52 9.33
C PHE A 15 -7.12 1.36 8.74
N ALA A 16 -8.35 1.62 8.31
CA ALA A 16 -9.09 0.70 7.45
C ALA A 16 -9.97 1.48 6.47
N LEU A 17 -10.04 1.01 5.23
CA LEU A 17 -11.02 1.49 4.26
C LEU A 17 -11.92 0.32 3.86
N ARG A 18 -13.05 0.12 4.56
CA ARG A 18 -14.06 -0.85 4.13
C ARG A 18 -14.96 -0.18 3.09
N ILE A 19 -15.98 -0.90 2.60
CA ILE A 19 -16.85 -0.39 1.55
C ILE A 19 -17.50 0.96 1.91
N GLY A 20 -17.85 1.19 3.18
CA GLY A 20 -18.41 2.46 3.64
C GLY A 20 -17.42 3.62 3.53
N GLU A 21 -16.21 3.43 4.04
CA GLU A 21 -15.15 4.43 4.01
C GLU A 21 -14.66 4.69 2.58
N LEU A 22 -14.54 3.65 1.75
CA LEU A 22 -14.22 3.79 0.33
C LEU A 22 -15.28 4.64 -0.39
N ARG A 23 -16.57 4.46 -0.08
CA ARG A 23 -17.62 5.34 -0.61
C ARG A 23 -17.48 6.78 -0.13
N GLY A 24 -17.11 6.97 1.13
CA GLY A 24 -16.81 8.30 1.68
C GLY A 24 -15.64 8.99 0.96
N VAL A 25 -14.57 8.25 0.65
CA VAL A 25 -13.45 8.75 -0.16
C VAL A 25 -13.92 9.12 -1.57
N GLN A 26 -14.73 8.27 -2.22
CA GLN A 26 -15.25 8.56 -3.57
C GLN A 26 -16.11 9.83 -3.58
N GLU A 27 -17.05 9.96 -2.64
CA GLU A 27 -17.94 11.12 -2.55
C GLU A 27 -17.16 12.42 -2.31
N ALA A 28 -16.12 12.36 -1.47
CA ALA A 28 -15.31 13.54 -1.15
C ALA A 28 -14.33 13.95 -2.27
N THR A 29 -14.01 13.05 -3.21
CA THR A 29 -12.96 13.29 -4.23
C THR A 29 -13.45 13.25 -5.66
N ASP A 30 -14.68 12.77 -5.88
CA ASP A 30 -15.29 12.45 -7.18
C ASP A 30 -14.43 11.49 -8.01
N ARG A 31 -13.79 10.50 -7.36
CA ARG A 31 -12.90 9.51 -8.00
C ARG A 31 -13.02 8.14 -7.38
N GLY A 32 -12.85 7.11 -8.20
CA GLY A 32 -12.77 5.71 -7.75
C GLY A 32 -11.49 5.43 -6.95
N PRO A 33 -11.49 4.49 -5.99
CA PRO A 33 -10.32 4.19 -5.17
C PRO A 33 -9.09 3.72 -5.97
N GLU A 34 -9.30 2.92 -7.03
CA GLU A 34 -8.21 2.48 -7.91
C GLU A 34 -7.63 3.64 -8.73
N GLU A 35 -8.48 4.57 -9.17
CA GLU A 35 -8.03 5.78 -9.84
C GLU A 35 -7.13 6.60 -8.91
N ILE A 36 -7.56 6.82 -7.66
CA ILE A 36 -6.77 7.54 -6.65
C ILE A 36 -5.45 6.84 -6.41
N TYR A 37 -5.46 5.52 -6.21
CA TYR A 37 -4.24 4.73 -6.00
C TYR A 37 -3.23 4.90 -7.17
N ASN A 38 -3.70 4.83 -8.42
CA ASN A 38 -2.86 5.04 -9.59
C ASN A 38 -2.34 6.48 -9.70
N ARG A 39 -3.17 7.48 -9.41
CA ARG A 39 -2.75 8.90 -9.42
C ARG A 39 -1.67 9.17 -8.37
N LEU A 40 -1.82 8.60 -7.17
CA LEU A 40 -0.78 8.64 -6.14
C LEU A 40 0.50 8.01 -6.68
N ARG A 41 0.43 6.78 -7.22
CA ARG A 41 1.58 6.05 -7.78
C ARG A 41 2.32 6.86 -8.86
N PHE A 42 1.59 7.41 -9.83
CA PHE A 42 2.16 8.13 -10.98
C PHE A 42 2.42 9.62 -10.74
N GLY A 43 2.07 10.15 -9.56
CA GLY A 43 2.38 11.55 -9.22
C GLY A 43 1.42 12.58 -9.79
N THR A 44 0.23 12.18 -10.23
CA THR A 44 -0.81 13.08 -10.76
C THR A 44 -1.90 13.38 -9.72
N TRP A 45 -1.62 13.11 -8.45
CA TRP A 45 -2.56 13.23 -7.35
C TRP A 45 -2.94 14.68 -7.01
N LYS A 46 -4.09 14.83 -6.35
CA LYS A 46 -4.55 16.08 -5.74
C LYS A 46 -4.40 16.01 -4.23
N ILE A 47 -4.30 17.17 -3.58
CA ILE A 47 -4.16 17.27 -2.11
C ILE A 47 -5.31 16.54 -1.40
N ASP A 48 -6.55 16.79 -1.84
CA ASP A 48 -7.74 16.21 -1.21
C ASP A 48 -7.77 14.68 -1.31
N GLU A 49 -7.14 14.08 -2.32
CA GLU A 49 -7.06 12.62 -2.45
C GLU A 49 -6.25 12.01 -1.30
N ILE A 50 -5.12 12.63 -0.94
CA ILE A 50 -4.30 12.20 0.21
C ILE A 50 -5.07 12.44 1.51
N VAL A 51 -5.63 13.63 1.67
CA VAL A 51 -6.31 14.05 2.90
C VAL A 51 -7.53 13.16 3.19
N GLN A 52 -8.37 12.90 2.19
CA GLN A 52 -9.59 12.09 2.40
C GLN A 52 -9.26 10.62 2.62
N VAL A 53 -8.24 10.06 1.95
CA VAL A 53 -7.79 8.68 2.21
C VAL A 53 -7.34 8.51 3.64
N LEU A 54 -6.52 9.42 4.17
CA LEU A 54 -6.06 9.35 5.57
C LEU A 54 -7.22 9.54 6.55
N ARG A 55 -8.09 10.54 6.32
CA ARG A 55 -9.23 10.83 7.19
C ARG A 55 -10.18 9.64 7.28
N TRP A 56 -10.63 9.11 6.14
CA TRP A 56 -11.55 7.97 6.12
C TRP A 56 -10.86 6.68 6.58
N GLY A 57 -9.56 6.54 6.33
CA GLY A 57 -8.76 5.43 6.85
C GLY A 57 -8.74 5.39 8.38
N LEU A 58 -8.47 6.53 9.04
CA LEU A 58 -8.54 6.65 10.50
C LEU A 58 -9.95 6.35 11.03
N VAL A 59 -10.99 6.83 10.32
CA VAL A 59 -12.38 6.53 10.69
C VAL A 59 -12.65 5.03 10.67
N GLY A 60 -12.24 4.33 9.61
CA GLY A 60 -12.39 2.87 9.56
C GLY A 60 -11.46 2.14 10.54
N GLY A 61 -10.38 2.78 10.99
CA GLY A 61 -9.53 2.33 12.10
C GLY A 61 -10.15 2.51 13.49
N GLY A 62 -11.33 3.15 13.59
CA GLY A 62 -12.07 3.32 14.85
C GLY A 62 -12.03 4.73 15.42
N MET A 63 -11.35 5.67 14.77
CA MET A 63 -11.36 7.08 15.17
C MET A 63 -12.70 7.75 14.82
N LYS A 64 -13.17 8.68 15.66
CA LYS A 64 -14.36 9.48 15.30
C LYS A 64 -14.04 10.42 14.15
N ILE A 65 -15.04 10.73 13.32
CA ILE A 65 -14.87 11.56 12.13
C ILE A 65 -14.30 12.97 12.42
N ASP A 66 -14.74 13.61 13.50
CA ASP A 66 -14.27 14.94 13.88
C ASP A 66 -12.81 14.90 14.39
N ASP A 67 -12.46 13.85 15.13
CA ASP A 67 -11.10 13.61 15.62
C ASP A 67 -10.16 13.33 14.45
N ALA A 68 -10.57 12.47 13.51
CA ALA A 68 -9.82 12.17 12.29
C ALA A 68 -9.60 13.41 11.43
N THR A 69 -10.62 14.26 11.29
CA THR A 69 -10.51 15.55 10.59
C THR A 69 -9.48 16.44 11.28
N THR A 70 -9.58 16.58 12.61
CA THR A 70 -8.68 17.42 13.40
C THR A 70 -7.24 16.95 13.30
N VAL A 71 -6.99 15.64 13.46
CA VAL A 71 -5.65 15.04 13.37
C VAL A 71 -5.04 15.25 12.00
N VAL A 72 -5.77 14.92 10.93
CA VAL A 72 -5.27 15.02 9.56
C VAL A 72 -4.98 16.48 9.20
N MET A 73 -5.92 17.39 9.43
CA MET A 73 -5.73 18.81 9.08
C MET A 73 -4.56 19.42 9.85
N ARG A 74 -4.47 19.15 11.16
CA ARG A 74 -3.35 19.61 11.98
C ARG A 74 -2.01 19.13 11.44
N ILE A 75 -1.89 17.86 11.05
CA ILE A 75 -0.59 17.32 10.66
C ILE A 75 -0.21 17.73 9.23
N VAL A 76 -1.16 17.82 8.29
CA VAL A 76 -0.85 18.29 6.93
C VAL A 76 -0.48 19.77 6.88
N ASP A 77 -0.92 20.58 7.85
CA ASP A 77 -0.49 21.98 7.99
C ASP A 77 0.95 22.13 8.50
N LEU A 78 1.50 21.08 9.13
CA LEU A 78 2.83 21.09 9.74
C LEU A 78 3.91 20.45 8.85
N HIS A 79 3.52 19.75 7.78
CA HIS A 79 4.41 18.94 6.95
C HIS A 79 4.12 19.11 5.45
N PRO A 80 5.13 19.01 4.56
CA PRO A 80 4.90 18.93 3.13
C PRO A 80 3.93 17.80 2.75
N ILE A 81 2.90 18.12 1.95
CA ILE A 81 1.83 17.14 1.61
C ILE A 81 2.34 15.84 0.98
N SER A 82 3.50 15.89 0.30
CA SER A 82 4.11 14.73 -0.33
C SER A 82 4.59 13.66 0.66
N GLU A 83 4.88 14.03 1.91
CA GLU A 83 5.32 13.08 2.95
C GLU A 83 4.22 12.06 3.29
N PHE A 84 2.95 12.44 3.10
CA PHE A 84 1.79 11.61 3.38
C PHE A 84 1.41 10.66 2.25
N LYS A 85 2.00 10.85 1.06
CA LYS A 85 1.68 10.05 -0.14
C LYS A 85 1.85 8.56 0.12
N LEU A 86 2.96 8.16 0.74
CA LEU A 86 3.27 6.75 0.95
C LEU A 86 2.27 6.12 1.94
N THR A 87 1.94 6.81 3.04
CA THR A 87 0.92 6.36 4.00
C THR A 87 -0.44 6.19 3.32
N ALA A 88 -0.90 7.18 2.55
CA ALA A 88 -2.16 7.08 1.82
C ALA A 88 -2.16 5.93 0.79
N MET A 89 -1.05 5.71 0.09
CA MET A 89 -0.88 4.58 -0.82
C MET A 89 -0.94 3.24 -0.10
N SER A 90 -0.30 3.09 1.07
CA SER A 90 -0.35 1.85 1.86
C SER A 90 -1.76 1.52 2.31
N VAL A 91 -2.51 2.53 2.78
CA VAL A 91 -3.92 2.37 3.20
C VAL A 91 -4.80 1.92 2.03
N LEU A 92 -4.66 2.55 0.86
CA LEU A 92 -5.40 2.16 -0.34
C LEU A 92 -4.99 0.79 -0.88
N ALA A 93 -3.70 0.49 -0.93
CA ALA A 93 -3.19 -0.80 -1.39
C ALA A 93 -3.75 -1.93 -0.54
N TYR A 94 -3.69 -1.78 0.79
CA TYR A 94 -4.24 -2.78 1.69
C TYR A 94 -5.74 -2.98 1.48
N ALA A 95 -6.51 -1.91 1.33
CA ALA A 95 -7.96 -1.99 1.12
C ALA A 95 -8.35 -2.62 -0.23
N LEU A 96 -7.55 -2.41 -1.27
CA LEU A 96 -7.84 -2.87 -2.63
C LEU A 96 -7.29 -4.26 -2.94
N LEU A 97 -6.11 -4.57 -2.42
CA LEU A 97 -5.33 -5.75 -2.79
C LEU A 97 -5.26 -6.77 -1.65
N GLY A 98 -5.69 -6.40 -0.44
CA GLY A 98 -5.46 -7.19 0.76
C GLY A 98 -4.10 -6.90 1.39
N PRO A 99 -3.76 -7.64 2.47
CA PRO A 99 -2.38 -7.69 2.93
C PRO A 99 -1.50 -8.05 1.75
N MET A 100 -0.53 -7.20 1.45
CA MET A 100 0.55 -7.58 0.56
C MET A 100 1.34 -8.60 1.37
N ASP A 101 1.07 -9.90 1.18
CA ASP A 101 1.86 -10.97 1.79
C ASP A 101 3.34 -10.59 1.65
N ASP A 102 4.05 -10.61 2.78
CA ASP A 102 5.48 -10.31 2.84
C ASP A 102 6.20 -11.07 1.72
N ALA A 103 7.18 -10.41 1.10
CA ALA A 103 7.97 -11.00 0.02
C ALA A 103 8.35 -12.46 0.36
N VAL A 104 7.85 -13.40 -0.44
CA VAL A 104 8.29 -14.79 -0.41
C VAL A 104 9.81 -14.82 -0.55
N GLY A 105 10.50 -15.26 0.51
CA GLY A 105 11.92 -15.61 0.50
C GLY A 105 12.76 -14.83 1.50
N GLU A 106 12.88 -15.38 2.70
CA GLU A 106 13.98 -15.11 3.63
C GLU A 106 15.32 -15.18 2.88
N GLY A 107 16.09 -14.10 2.94
CA GLY A 107 17.51 -14.14 2.65
C GLY A 107 18.26 -14.76 3.84
N GLU A 108 18.04 -16.03 4.12
CA GLU A 108 18.96 -16.80 4.94
C GLU A 108 20.05 -17.38 4.03
N GLY A 109 21.23 -16.77 4.11
CA GLY A 109 22.42 -17.32 3.50
C GLY A 109 22.82 -18.59 4.23
N GLU A 110 22.63 -19.75 3.59
CA GLU A 110 23.36 -20.97 3.91
C GLU A 110 24.33 -21.26 2.75
N THR A 111 25.57 -20.84 2.93
CA THR A 111 26.70 -21.41 2.20
C THR A 111 26.97 -22.83 2.71
N GLU A 112 27.38 -23.71 1.79
CA GLU A 112 27.81 -25.13 1.94
C GLU A 112 26.68 -26.15 1.71
N ASN A 113 26.73 -27.12 0.79
CA ASN A 113 27.81 -27.75 0.03
C ASN A 113 27.26 -28.24 -1.33
N LEU A 114 28.01 -28.07 -2.42
CA LEU A 114 27.78 -28.83 -3.65
C LEU A 114 28.17 -30.31 -3.42
N PRO A 115 27.33 -31.28 -3.81
CA PRO A 115 27.83 -32.55 -4.29
C PRO A 115 28.04 -32.48 -5.81
N GLU A 116 29.30 -32.51 -6.23
CA GLU A 116 29.69 -32.91 -7.57
C GLU A 116 29.27 -34.38 -7.81
N ASN A 117 28.30 -34.60 -8.70
CA ASN A 117 28.17 -35.82 -9.51
C ASN A 117 27.08 -35.52 -10.57
N GLY A 118 27.36 -35.38 -11.86
CA GLY A 118 28.09 -36.32 -12.68
C GLY A 118 27.08 -37.13 -13.50
N SER A 119 26.67 -36.62 -14.67
CA SER A 119 26.38 -37.38 -15.91
C SER A 119 25.60 -36.55 -16.93
N SER A 120 26.30 -36.10 -17.98
CA SER A 120 25.69 -35.93 -19.31
C SER A 120 25.77 -37.26 -20.05
N PRO A 121 24.71 -37.68 -20.75
CA PRO A 121 24.70 -37.56 -22.23
C PRO A 121 23.28 -37.30 -22.77
N GLY A 122 23.02 -36.86 -24.00
CA GLY A 122 23.83 -36.45 -25.14
C GLY A 122 22.84 -35.91 -26.16
N SER A 123 23.05 -34.69 -26.66
CA SER A 123 22.19 -34.10 -27.70
C SER A 123 22.55 -34.71 -29.06
N THR A 124 21.64 -35.45 -29.66
CA THR A 124 21.60 -35.72 -31.11
C THR A 124 20.34 -35.06 -31.65
N GLU A 125 20.24 -34.51 -32.85
CA GLU A 125 21.16 -34.03 -33.89
C GLU A 125 20.21 -33.25 -34.83
N THR A 126 20.54 -32.03 -35.23
CA THR A 126 19.76 -31.23 -36.18
C THR A 126 20.13 -31.60 -37.62
N GLY A 127 19.11 -31.92 -38.43
CA GLY A 127 19.10 -31.76 -39.89
C GLY A 127 19.47 -32.99 -40.72
N PRO A 128 18.72 -33.25 -41.81
CA PRO A 128 19.32 -32.83 -43.08
C PRO A 128 18.36 -32.23 -44.13
N SER A 129 18.96 -31.33 -44.91
CA SER A 129 18.79 -30.96 -46.33
C SER A 129 17.45 -30.48 -46.87
#